data_AF-A0A0D8L933-F1
#
_entry.id   AF-A0A0D8L933-F1
#
_cell.length_a   1.000
_cell.length_b   1.000
_cell.length_c   1.000
_cell.angle_alpha   90.00
_cell.angle_beta   90.00
_cell.angle_gamma   90.00
#
_symmetry.space_group_name_H-M   'P 1'
#
loop_
_entity.id
_entity.type
_entity.pdbx_description
1 polymer ?
#
loop_
_entity_poly.entity_id
_entity_poly.type
_entity_poly.pdbx_seq_one_letter_code
_entity_poly.pdbx_strand_id
1 'polypeptide(L)'
;MKVRQTELAQLVSLQDVPLNPRYIAGVDIGFEDGGDITRAAVVILTWPELEVAEYQTARIPTQLPYIPGLLSFREIPAALA
;
A
#
# COMPACT_ATOMS: atom_id res chain seq x y z
N MET A 1 -7.12 -15.91 5.73
CA MET A 1 -6.53 -15.06 4.68
C MET A 1 -7.13 -15.34 3.31
N LYS A 2 -7.05 -16.56 2.74
CA LYS A 2 -7.67 -16.86 1.42
C LYS A 2 -9.18 -16.62 1.35
N VAL A 3 -9.95 -17.09 2.35
CA VAL A 3 -11.40 -16.82 2.44
C VAL A 3 -11.67 -15.31 2.40
N ARG A 4 -10.91 -14.53 3.15
CA ARG A 4 -11.00 -13.06 3.16
C ARG A 4 -10.67 -12.42 1.81
N GLN A 5 -9.71 -12.97 1.05
CA GLN A 5 -9.44 -12.52 -0.33
C GLN A 5 -10.65 -12.79 -1.22
N THR A 6 -11.26 -13.97 -1.14
CA THR A 6 -12.46 -14.32 -1.92
C THR A 6 -13.64 -13.41 -1.58
N GLU A 7 -13.85 -13.13 -0.29
CA GLU A 7 -14.89 -12.19 0.19
C GLU A 7 -14.66 -10.77 -0.35
N LEU A 8 -13.46 -10.23 -0.18
CA LEU A 8 -13.13 -8.87 -0.63
C LEU A 8 -13.10 -8.74 -2.16
N ALA A 9 -12.77 -9.81 -2.88
CA ALA A 9 -12.79 -9.82 -4.34
C ALA A 9 -14.19 -9.52 -4.90
N GLN A 10 -15.26 -9.87 -4.17
CA GLN A 10 -16.64 -9.55 -4.58
C GLN A 10 -16.96 -8.05 -4.49
N LEU A 11 -16.12 -7.27 -3.80
CA LEU A 11 -16.30 -5.82 -3.61
C LEU A 11 -15.50 -4.98 -4.62
N VAL A 12 -14.73 -5.63 -5.51
CA VAL A 12 -13.93 -4.93 -6.52
C VAL A 12 -14.83 -4.39 -7.61
N SER A 13 -14.83 -3.07 -7.81
CA SER A 13 -15.43 -2.44 -8.98
C SER A 13 -14.45 -2.46 -10.15
N LEU A 14 -14.89 -2.96 -11.29
CA LEU A 14 -14.15 -2.94 -12.56
C LEU A 14 -14.61 -1.80 -13.48
N GLN A 15 -15.45 -0.89 -12.98
CA GLN A 15 -15.93 0.25 -13.75
C GLN A 15 -14.98 1.43 -13.57
N ASP A 16 -14.54 2.00 -14.69
CA ASP A 16 -13.78 3.24 -14.69
C ASP A 16 -14.66 4.41 -14.26
N VAL A 17 -14.07 5.30 -13.47
CA VAL A 17 -14.68 6.56 -13.09
C VAL A 17 -13.85 7.69 -13.71
N PRO A 18 -14.45 8.64 -14.44
CA PRO A 18 -13.73 9.82 -14.91
C PRO A 18 -13.21 10.61 -13.71
N LEU A 19 -11.88 10.80 -13.64
CA LEU A 19 -11.22 11.53 -12.56
C LEU A 19 -10.47 12.73 -13.12
N ASN A 20 -10.47 13.83 -12.37
CA ASN A 20 -9.57 14.97 -12.57
C ASN A 20 -8.81 15.23 -11.27
N PRO A 21 -7.84 14.36 -10.92
CA PRO A 21 -7.18 14.44 -9.62
C PRO A 21 -6.29 15.67 -9.55
N ARG A 22 -6.29 16.35 -8.40
CA ARG A 22 -5.28 17.37 -8.07
C ARG A 22 -3.98 16.72 -7.55
N TYR A 23 -4.11 15.52 -6.99
CA TYR A 23 -3.01 14.78 -6.37
C TYR A 23 -3.06 13.32 -6.77
N ILE A 24 -1.88 12.70 -6.87
CA ILE A 24 -1.71 11.25 -6.99
C ILE A 24 -0.82 10.76 -5.85
N ALA A 25 -1.10 9.57 -5.33
CA ALA A 25 -0.31 8.95 -4.26
C ALA A 25 0.48 7.76 -4.80
N GLY A 26 1.79 7.76 -4.56
CA GLY A 26 2.64 6.58 -4.67
C GLY A 26 2.79 5.92 -3.30
N VAL A 27 2.66 4.61 -3.23
CA VAL A 27 2.87 3.83 -2.01
C VAL A 27 3.85 2.72 -2.32
N ASP A 28 4.91 2.61 -1.53
CA ASP A 28 5.88 1.53 -1.62
C ASP A 28 6.20 0.97 -0.23
N ILE A 29 6.43 -0.34 -0.17
CA ILE A 29 6.71 -1.06 1.07
C ILE A 29 7.97 -1.90 0.90
N GLY A 30 8.90 -1.74 1.83
CA GLY A 30 10.13 -2.50 1.93
C GLY A 30 10.25 -3.20 3.28
N PHE A 31 11.27 -4.05 3.40
CA PHE A 31 11.58 -4.77 4.63
C PHE A 31 13.01 -4.49 5.07
N GLU A 32 13.18 -4.13 6.33
CA GLU A 32 14.47 -3.86 6.98
C GLU A 32 14.82 -5.03 7.92
N ASP A 33 16.05 -5.04 8.45
CA ASP A 33 16.49 -6.00 9.48
C ASP A 33 16.21 -7.47 9.15
N GLY A 34 16.58 -7.90 7.93
CA GLY A 34 16.38 -9.28 7.50
C GLY A 34 14.93 -9.70 7.30
N GLY A 35 13.98 -8.75 7.37
CA GLY A 35 12.56 -9.02 7.25
C GLY A 35 11.75 -8.77 8.52
N ASP A 36 12.39 -8.38 9.63
CA ASP A 36 11.74 -8.20 10.93
C ASP A 36 10.98 -6.88 11.06
N ILE A 37 11.33 -5.87 10.26
CA ILE A 37 10.64 -4.58 10.23
C ILE A 37 10.06 -4.34 8.83
N THR A 38 8.76 -4.06 8.76
CA THR A 38 8.11 -3.56 7.54
C THR A 38 8.18 -2.04 7.55
N ARG A 39 8.69 -1.45 6.48
CA ARG A 39 8.73 0.00 6.26
C ARG A 39 7.86 0.39 5.09
N ALA A 40 6.87 1.23 5.32
CA ALA A 40 6.06 1.83 4.25
C ALA A 40 6.47 3.28 4.00
N ALA A 41 6.35 3.72 2.76
CA ALA A 41 6.45 5.11 2.36
C ALA A 41 5.26 5.48 1.47
N VAL A 42 4.62 6.61 1.78
CA VAL A 42 3.58 7.22 0.95
C VAL A 42 4.09 8.58 0.49
N VAL A 43 3.99 8.86 -0.80
CA VAL A 43 4.36 10.15 -1.40
C VAL A 43 3.17 10.68 -2.18
N ILE A 44 2.73 11.89 -1.85
CA ILE A 44 1.68 12.61 -2.56
C ILE A 44 2.33 13.58 -3.53
N LEU A 45 1.99 13.45 -4.81
CA LEU A 45 2.44 14.34 -5.88
C LEU A 45 1.28 15.20 -6.36
N THR A 46 1.54 16.45 -6.75
CA THR A 46 0.62 17.25 -7.55
C THR A 46 0.44 16.63 -8.93
N TRP A 47 -0.72 16.85 -9.55
CA TRP A 47 -0.99 16.45 -10.92
C TRP A 47 -1.52 17.63 -11.73
N PRO A 48 -0.99 17.90 -12.94
CA PRO A 48 -0.05 17.07 -13.71
C PRO A 48 1.45 17.30 -13.44
N GLU A 49 1.82 18.26 -12.58
CA GLU A 49 3.21 18.73 -12.47
C GLU A 49 4.17 17.72 -11.80
N LEU A 50 3.65 16.73 -11.07
CA LEU A 50 4.41 15.69 -10.38
C LEU A 50 5.37 16.23 -9.30
N GLU A 51 5.03 17.37 -8.71
CA GLU A 51 5.80 17.95 -7.60
C GLU A 51 5.40 17.28 -6.29
N VAL A 52 6.38 17.01 -5.41
CA VAL A 52 6.11 16.43 -4.09
C VAL A 52 5.33 17.43 -3.23
N ALA A 53 4.10 17.08 -2.90
CA ALA A 53 3.25 17.86 -2.01
C ALA A 53 3.43 17.43 -0.54
N GLU A 54 3.53 16.13 -0.29
CA GLU A 54 3.70 15.55 1.05
C GLU A 54 4.32 14.15 0.95
N TYR A 55 4.95 13.69 2.02
CA TYR A 55 5.30 12.28 2.19
C TYR A 55 5.25 11.87 3.66
N GLN A 56 5.00 10.58 3.89
CA GLN A 56 5.07 9.97 5.21
C GLN A 56 5.74 8.60 5.14
N THR A 57 6.34 8.18 6.26
CA THR A 57 6.92 6.85 6.39
C THR A 57 6.52 6.22 7.70
N ALA A 58 6.21 4.94 7.68
CA ALA A 58 5.92 4.15 8.86
C ALA A 58 6.88 2.96 8.97
N ARG A 59 7.23 2.59 10.20
CA ARG A 59 8.00 1.39 10.52
C ARG A 59 7.28 0.62 11.60
N ILE A 60 6.97 -0.63 11.33
CA ILE A 60 6.32 -1.52 12.29
C ILE A 60 6.98 -2.90 12.25
N PRO A 61 6.88 -3.70 13.33
CA PRO A 61 7.29 -5.10 13.29
C PRO A 61 6.54 -5.87 12.20
N THR A 62 7.26 -6.66 11.42
CA THR A 62 6.68 -7.55 10.41
C THR A 62 5.86 -8.64 11.09
N GLN A 63 4.56 -8.66 10.83
CA GLN A 63 3.64 -9.59 11.49
C GLN A 63 3.47 -10.93 10.76
N LEU A 64 3.94 -11.03 9.51
CA LEU A 64 3.75 -12.21 8.66
C LEU A 64 5.00 -12.48 7.81
N PRO A 65 5.46 -13.75 7.67
CA PRO A 65 6.52 -14.09 6.74
C PRO A 65 6.04 -13.93 5.28
N TYR A 66 6.99 -13.93 4.35
CA TYR A 66 6.65 -13.97 2.93
C TYR A 66 5.96 -15.29 2.56
N ILE A 67 4.71 -15.20 2.14
CA ILE A 67 3.95 -16.32 1.58
C ILE A 67 3.43 -15.89 0.21
N PRO A 68 3.83 -16.56 -0.89
CA PRO A 68 3.34 -16.24 -2.23
C PRO A 68 1.81 -16.21 -2.29
N GLY A 69 1.27 -15.13 -2.84
CA GLY A 69 -0.18 -14.89 -2.94
C GLY A 69 -0.83 -14.22 -1.72
N LEU A 70 -0.09 -13.94 -0.64
CA LEU A 70 -0.60 -13.28 0.57
C LEU A 70 0.15 -11.98 0.91
N LEU A 71 0.84 -11.37 -0.05
CA LEU A 71 1.71 -10.21 0.16
C LEU A 71 0.99 -9.02 0.84
N SER A 72 -0.25 -8.74 0.45
CA SER A 72 -1.04 -7.65 1.03
C SER A 72 -1.24 -7.78 2.53
N PHE A 73 -1.37 -9.00 3.07
CA PHE A 73 -1.48 -9.22 4.53
C PHE A 73 -0.19 -8.92 5.28
N ARG A 74 0.95 -8.95 4.58
CA ARG A 74 2.26 -8.62 5.13
C ARG A 74 2.55 -7.12 5.11
N GLU A 75 2.10 -6.42 4.08
CA GLU A 75 2.49 -5.03 3.80
C GLU A 75 1.47 -3.98 4.24
N ILE A 76 0.16 -4.25 4.08
CA ILE A 76 -0.91 -3.29 4.38
C ILE A 76 -0.86 -2.75 5.81
N PRO A 77 -0.53 -3.52 6.85
CA PRO A 77 -0.45 -2.97 8.21
C PRO A 77 0.52 -1.79 8.32
N ALA A 78 1.63 -1.80 7.58
CA ALA A 78 2.58 -0.68 7.58
C ALA A 78 2.08 0.49 6.73
N ALA A 79 1.38 0.21 5.63
CA ALA A 79 0.82 1.25 4.77
C ALA A 79 -0.32 2.05 5.43
N LEU A 80 -0.98 1.50 6.44
CA LEU A 80 -2.08 2.14 7.18
C LEU A 80 -1.65 2.78 8.52
N ALA A 81 -0.37 2.67 8.89
CA ALA A 81 0.16 3.11 10.19
C ALA A 81 0.53 4.59 10.24
#